data_AF-A0A061RAU8-F1
#
_entry.id   AF-A0A061RAU8-F1
#
_cell.length_a   1.000
_cell.length_b   1.000
_cell.length_c   1.000
_cell.angle_alpha   90.00
_cell.angle_beta   90.00
_cell.angle_gamma   90.00
#
_symmetry.space_group_name_H-M   'P 1'
#
loop_
_entity.id
_entity.type
_entity.pdbx_description
1 polymer ?
#
loop_
_entity_poly.entity_id
_entity_poly.type
_entity_poly.pdbx_seq_one_letter_code
_entity_poly.pdbx_strand_id
1 'polypeptide(L)'
;MEAIDQILRERPAMQESLDLSRCVLYVSCEPCIMCAGALCLARIGKVVYGCGNTKFGGCGSILDINSMGCGSCGGDLTGAKFEAFGGLMADEAVDLLQKFYSAGNPKAPKPHRALAQEQV
;
A
#
# COMPACT_ATOMS: atom_id res chain seq x y z
N MET A 1 -1.67 -9.09 -1.74
CA MET A 1 -2.19 -7.75 -2.13
C MET A 1 -3.59 -8.04 -2.66
N GLU A 2 -4.57 -8.17 -1.76
CA GLU A 2 -5.82 -8.88 -2.09
C GLU A 2 -6.52 -8.37 -3.35
N ALA A 3 -6.50 -7.06 -3.61
CA ALA A 3 -7.07 -6.48 -4.82
C ALA A 3 -6.37 -6.95 -6.11
N ILE A 4 -5.03 -7.04 -6.13
CA ILE A 4 -4.31 -7.58 -7.31
C ILE A 4 -4.57 -9.08 -7.42
N ASP A 5 -4.58 -9.80 -6.31
CA ASP A 5 -4.85 -11.24 -6.29
C ASP A 5 -6.26 -11.55 -6.81
N GLN A 6 -7.23 -10.66 -6.57
CA GLN A 6 -8.56 -10.73 -7.15
C GLN A 6 -8.56 -10.41 -8.65
N ILE A 7 -7.87 -9.33 -9.08
CA ILE A 7 -7.76 -8.97 -10.50
C ILE A 7 -7.13 -10.12 -11.32
N LEU A 8 -6.09 -10.75 -10.81
CA LEU A 8 -5.42 -11.87 -11.48
C LEU A 8 -6.31 -13.10 -11.56
N ARG A 9 -7.13 -13.38 -10.52
CA ARG A 9 -8.13 -14.44 -10.55
C ARG A 9 -9.22 -14.20 -11.58
N GLU A 10 -9.70 -12.96 -11.68
CA GLU A 10 -10.73 -12.57 -12.66
C GLU A 10 -10.17 -12.48 -14.09
N ARG A 11 -8.88 -12.17 -14.23
CA ARG A 11 -8.19 -11.96 -15.52
C ARG A 11 -6.89 -12.78 -15.59
N PRO A 12 -6.97 -14.12 -15.72
CA PRO A 12 -5.81 -15.01 -15.73
C PRO A 12 -4.87 -14.73 -16.91
N ALA A 13 -5.36 -14.17 -18.03
CA ALA A 13 -4.53 -13.74 -19.15
C ALA A 13 -3.51 -12.64 -18.77
N MET A 14 -3.74 -11.89 -17.68
CA MET A 14 -2.79 -10.89 -17.17
C MET A 14 -1.66 -11.50 -16.32
N GLN A 15 -1.73 -12.80 -16.02
CA GLN A 15 -0.78 -13.47 -15.14
C GLN A 15 0.59 -13.70 -15.81
N GLU A 16 0.61 -13.74 -17.15
CA GLU A 16 1.84 -13.82 -17.96
C GLU A 16 2.54 -12.46 -18.08
N SER A 17 1.80 -11.35 -18.01
CA SER A 17 2.34 -9.99 -18.06
C SER A 17 1.40 -8.97 -17.40
N LEU A 18 1.55 -8.80 -16.08
CA LEU A 18 0.73 -7.85 -15.33
C LEU A 18 1.16 -6.41 -15.65
N ASP A 19 0.29 -5.67 -16.35
CA ASP A 19 0.47 -4.26 -16.66
C ASP A 19 -0.71 -3.44 -16.14
N LEU A 20 -0.47 -2.65 -15.10
CA LEU A 20 -1.43 -1.74 -14.49
C LEU A 20 -1.13 -0.27 -14.81
N SER A 21 -0.43 0.01 -15.91
CA SER A 21 -0.02 1.37 -16.30
C SER A 21 -1.18 2.35 -16.52
N ARG A 22 -2.38 1.83 -16.81
CA ARG A 22 -3.61 2.62 -16.96
C ARG A 22 -4.45 2.72 -15.68
N CYS A 23 -4.01 2.10 -14.59
CA CYS A 23 -4.74 2.08 -13.33
C CYS A 23 -4.23 3.16 -12.37
N VAL A 24 -5.16 3.69 -11.58
CA VAL A 24 -4.87 4.55 -10.43
C VAL A 24 -5.26 3.79 -9.18
N LEU A 25 -4.30 3.57 -8.28
CA LEU A 25 -4.54 2.95 -6.98
C LEU A 25 -4.81 4.03 -5.95
N TYR A 26 -5.94 3.93 -5.25
CA TYR A 26 -6.25 4.74 -4.07
C TYR A 26 -6.05 3.89 -2.82
N VAL A 27 -5.30 4.42 -1.85
CA VAL A 27 -5.02 3.71 -0.59
C VAL A 27 -5.01 4.70 0.57
N SER A 28 -5.54 4.34 1.74
CA SER A 28 -5.63 5.27 2.87
C SER A 28 -4.27 5.67 3.43
N CYS A 29 -3.29 4.76 3.45
CA CYS A 29 -1.96 4.97 3.98
C CYS A 29 -0.90 4.75 2.89
N GLU A 30 0.17 5.53 2.93
CA GLU A 30 1.30 5.40 2.00
C GLU A 30 1.79 3.94 1.89
N PRO A 31 1.97 3.41 0.66
CA PRO A 31 2.50 2.08 0.45
C PRO A 31 3.82 1.89 1.17
N CYS A 32 4.00 0.76 1.85
CA CYS A 32 5.30 0.43 2.42
C CYS A 32 6.31 0.07 1.31
N ILE A 33 7.60 -0.02 1.64
CA ILE A 33 8.69 -0.40 0.71
C ILE A 33 8.34 -1.65 -0.11
N MET A 34 7.79 -2.69 0.52
CA MET A 34 7.38 -3.93 -0.16
C MET A 34 6.27 -3.67 -1.19
N CYS A 35 5.21 -2.95 -0.79
CA CYS A 35 4.10 -2.63 -1.67
C CYS A 35 4.54 -1.74 -2.83
N ALA A 36 5.36 -0.73 -2.58
CA ALA A 36 5.91 0.14 -3.62
C ALA A 36 6.73 -0.66 -4.64
N GLY A 37 7.58 -1.59 -4.18
CA GLY A 37 8.31 -2.49 -5.07
C GLY A 37 7.40 -3.38 -5.92
N ALA A 38 6.37 -3.98 -5.32
CA ALA A 38 5.38 -4.79 -6.04
C ALA A 38 4.61 -3.97 -7.08
N LEU A 39 4.28 -2.72 -6.77
CA LEU A 39 3.61 -1.80 -7.68
C LEU A 39 4.48 -1.38 -8.87
N CYS A 40 5.79 -1.21 -8.65
CA CYS A 40 6.75 -1.04 -9.74
C CYS A 40 6.76 -2.27 -10.66
N LEU A 41 6.82 -3.49 -10.10
CA LEU A 41 6.80 -4.73 -10.89
C LEU A 41 5.48 -4.90 -11.67
N ALA A 42 4.36 -4.47 -11.10
CA ALA A 42 3.05 -4.46 -11.75
C ALA A 42 2.85 -3.29 -12.72
N ARG A 43 3.86 -2.42 -12.89
CA ARG A 43 3.85 -1.24 -13.77
C ARG A 43 2.66 -0.31 -13.50
N ILE A 44 2.27 -0.11 -12.23
CA ILE A 44 1.14 0.77 -11.90
C ILE A 44 1.34 2.17 -12.49
N GLY A 45 0.27 2.79 -13.01
CA GLY A 45 0.38 4.14 -13.55
C GLY A 45 0.54 5.19 -12.44
N LYS A 46 -0.35 5.14 -11.45
CA LYS A 46 -0.43 6.16 -10.41
C LYS A 46 -0.93 5.60 -9.08
N VAL A 47 -0.41 6.16 -7.99
CA VAL A 47 -0.88 5.89 -6.63
C VAL A 47 -1.25 7.21 -5.97
N VAL A 48 -2.43 7.23 -5.36
CA VAL A 48 -2.90 8.33 -4.52
C VAL A 48 -3.13 7.78 -3.12
N TYR A 49 -2.54 8.43 -2.12
CA TYR A 49 -2.67 8.01 -0.73
C TYR A 49 -3.05 9.14 0.21
N GLY A 50 -3.67 8.77 1.33
CA GLY A 50 -4.08 9.72 2.36
C GLY A 50 -2.93 10.13 3.25
N CYS A 51 -2.70 9.37 4.32
CA CYS A 51 -1.66 9.67 5.29
C CYS A 51 -0.30 9.07 4.91
N GLY A 52 0.79 9.74 5.28
CA GLY A 52 2.15 9.22 5.14
C GLY A 52 2.43 8.04 6.06
N ASN A 53 3.44 7.24 5.73
CA ASN A 53 3.89 6.10 6.52
C ASN A 53 5.31 6.34 7.03
N THR A 54 5.43 7.00 8.18
CA THR A 54 6.70 7.42 8.78
C THR A 54 7.58 6.30 9.33
N LYS A 55 7.13 5.04 9.27
CA LYS A 55 7.90 3.88 9.74
C LYS A 55 8.39 3.00 8.60
N PHE A 56 7.60 2.85 7.55
CA PHE A 56 7.86 1.87 6.49
C PHE A 56 7.59 2.38 5.07
N GLY A 57 7.28 3.67 4.89
CA GLY A 57 6.82 4.26 3.64
C GLY A 57 7.84 4.13 2.50
N GLY A 58 7.36 3.65 1.37
CA GLY A 58 8.13 3.43 0.14
C GLY A 58 7.86 4.48 -0.93
N CYS A 59 7.09 5.53 -0.65
CA CYS A 59 6.77 6.60 -1.58
C CYS A 59 7.26 7.98 -1.12
N GLY A 60 8.37 8.01 -0.38
CA GLY A 60 9.04 9.23 0.05
C GLY A 60 9.18 9.40 1.57
N SER A 61 8.39 8.70 2.40
CA SER A 61 8.54 8.85 3.86
C SER A 61 9.82 8.23 4.41
N ILE A 62 10.19 7.02 3.96
CA ILE A 62 11.45 6.36 4.35
C ILE A 62 12.34 6.18 3.13
N LEU A 63 11.82 5.57 2.07
CA LEU A 63 12.48 5.43 0.77
C LEU A 63 11.55 5.90 -0.35
N ASP A 64 12.15 6.32 -1.45
CA ASP A 64 11.46 6.76 -2.66
C ASP A 64 11.48 5.67 -3.74
N ILE A 65 10.89 4.51 -3.43
CA ILE A 65 10.90 3.33 -4.32
C ILE A 65 10.10 3.63 -5.61
N ASN A 66 9.03 4.42 -5.51
CA ASN A 66 8.24 4.81 -6.68
C ASN A 66 9.07 5.62 -7.70
N SER A 67 10.06 6.40 -7.27
CA SER A 67 10.93 7.18 -8.16
C SER A 67 12.27 6.52 -8.45
N MET A 68 12.81 5.70 -7.56
CA MET A 68 14.05 4.93 -7.81
C MET A 68 13.80 3.70 -8.69
N GLY A 69 12.61 3.11 -8.61
CA GLY A 69 12.31 1.81 -9.20
C GLY A 69 12.99 0.65 -8.46
N CYS A 70 12.57 -0.58 -8.75
CA CYS A 70 13.16 -1.81 -8.18
C CYS A 70 14.45 -2.18 -8.92
N GLY A 71 15.52 -1.38 -8.79
CA GLY A 71 16.73 -1.48 -9.60
C GLY A 71 17.65 -2.69 -9.31
N SER A 72 17.50 -3.35 -8.17
CA SER A 72 18.31 -4.51 -7.75
C SER A 72 17.58 -5.86 -7.85
N CYS A 73 16.36 -5.85 -8.36
CA CYS A 73 15.44 -6.97 -8.37
C CYS A 73 15.59 -7.71 -9.71
N GLY A 74 16.58 -8.61 -9.83
CA GLY A 74 17.10 -9.14 -11.10
C GLY A 74 16.11 -9.77 -12.09
N GLY A 75 15.47 -8.96 -12.93
CA GLY A 75 14.65 -9.36 -14.09
C GLY A 75 14.35 -8.20 -15.05
N ASP A 76 13.70 -8.48 -16.19
CA ASP A 76 13.38 -7.50 -17.26
C ASP A 76 12.36 -6.40 -16.85
N LEU A 77 11.81 -6.48 -15.62
CA LEU A 77 10.89 -5.51 -15.02
C LEU A 77 11.59 -4.46 -14.13
N THR A 78 12.92 -4.42 -14.19
CA THR A 78 13.76 -3.52 -13.40
C THR A 78 13.54 -2.06 -13.80
N GLY A 79 13.12 -1.23 -12.84
CA GLY A 79 13.14 0.23 -12.98
C GLY A 79 11.85 0.91 -13.43
N ALA A 80 10.72 0.21 -13.55
CA ALA A 80 9.43 0.88 -13.70
C ALA A 80 9.16 1.79 -12.48
N LYS A 81 8.71 3.00 -12.77
CA LYS A 81 8.42 4.07 -11.80
C LYS A 81 6.95 4.43 -11.90
N PHE A 82 6.42 5.04 -10.86
CA PHE A 82 5.04 5.51 -10.87
C PHE A 82 4.90 6.83 -10.13
N GLU A 83 3.89 7.60 -10.51
CA GLU A 83 3.54 8.84 -9.83
C GLU A 83 2.85 8.52 -8.50
N ALA A 84 3.30 9.16 -7.42
CA ALA A 84 2.72 9.00 -6.09
C ALA A 84 2.29 10.37 -5.54
N PHE A 85 1.03 10.47 -5.12
CA PHE A 85 0.45 11.69 -4.56
C PHE A 85 -0.11 11.41 -3.16
N GLY A 86 0.48 12.02 -2.15
CA GLY A 86 0.00 11.95 -0.76
C GLY A 86 -0.93 13.09 -0.38
N GLY A 87 -1.62 12.94 0.74
CA GLY A 87 -2.40 14.01 1.38
C GLY A 87 -3.92 13.95 1.12
N LEU A 88 -4.41 13.00 0.33
CA LEU A 88 -5.85 12.91 0.03
C LEU A 88 -6.63 12.41 1.25
N MET A 89 -7.40 13.28 1.90
CA MET A 89 -8.12 12.93 3.14
C MET A 89 -7.17 12.36 4.21
N ALA A 90 -6.01 13.00 4.38
CA ALA A 90 -4.96 12.51 5.27
C ALA A 90 -5.43 12.40 6.72
N ASP A 91 -6.21 13.38 7.20
CA ASP A 91 -6.71 13.41 8.58
C ASP A 91 -7.69 12.25 8.82
N GLU A 92 -8.59 11.99 7.88
CA GLU A 92 -9.53 10.88 7.94
C GLU A 92 -8.82 9.52 7.86
N ALA A 93 -7.77 9.42 7.04
CA ALA A 93 -6.94 8.22 6.98
C ALA A 93 -6.19 7.95 8.29
N VAL A 94 -5.65 8.99 8.93
CA VAL A 94 -5.03 8.88 10.26
C VAL A 94 -6.07 8.47 11.31
N ASP A 95 -7.23 9.13 11.34
CA ASP A 95 -8.31 8.85 12.28
C ASP A 95 -8.80 7.39 12.17
N LEU A 96 -8.94 6.87 10.95
CA LEU A 96 -9.31 5.46 10.72
C LEU A 96 -8.30 4.50 11.36
N LEU A 97 -7.01 4.74 11.18
CA LEU A 97 -5.94 3.91 11.77
C LEU A 97 -5.91 4.06 13.30
N GLN A 98 -6.09 5.27 13.82
CA GLN A 98 -6.13 5.53 15.26
C GLN A 98 -7.31 4.81 15.93
N LYS A 99 -8.50 4.85 15.32
CA LYS A 99 -9.68 4.11 15.77
C LYS A 99 -9.40 2.61 15.81
N PHE A 100 -8.83 2.05 14.75
CA PHE A 100 -8.46 0.64 14.70
C PHE A 100 -7.49 0.24 15.82
N TYR A 101 -6.41 0.99 16.03
CA TYR A 101 -5.42 0.64 17.06
C TYR A 101 -5.87 0.96 18.49
N SER A 102 -6.81 1.89 18.67
CA SER A 102 -7.38 2.23 19.98
C SER A 102 -8.45 1.22 20.41
N ALA A 103 -9.13 0.57 19.47
CA ALA A 103 -10.08 -0.50 19.76
C ALA A 103 -9.45 -1.72 20.43
N GLY A 104 -8.14 -1.93 20.22
CA GLY A 104 -7.44 -3.12 20.69
C GLY A 104 -7.77 -4.37 19.86
N ASN A 105 -6.98 -5.44 20.04
CA ASN A 105 -7.20 -6.70 19.32
C ASN A 105 -7.79 -7.76 20.26
N PRO A 106 -9.09 -8.12 20.12
CA PRO A 106 -9.73 -9.11 20.98
C PRO A 106 -9.15 -10.52 20.80
N LYS A 107 -8.44 -10.78 19.71
CA LYS A 107 -7.78 -12.05 19.41
C LYS A 107 -6.30 -12.07 19.85
N ALA A 108 -5.80 -11.01 20.48
CA ALA A 108 -4.41 -11.00 20.95
C ALA A 108 -4.25 -11.97 22.13
N PRO A 109 -3.33 -12.97 22.06
CA PRO A 109 -3.12 -13.93 23.15
C PRO A 109 -2.71 -13.25 24.46
N LYS A 110 -1.99 -12.13 24.36
CA LYS A 110 -1.63 -11.23 25.46
C LYS A 110 -1.82 -9.80 24.98
N PRO A 111 -2.97 -9.17 25.23
CA PRO A 111 -3.25 -7.82 24.73
C PRO A 111 -2.29 -6.79 25.33
N HIS A 112 -1.58 -6.05 24.49
CA HIS A 112 -0.78 -4.89 24.92
C HIS A 112 -1.65 -3.65 25.17
N ARG A 113 -2.86 -3.60 24.62
CA ARG A 113 -3.83 -2.53 24.80
C ARG A 113 -5.15 -3.11 25.29
N ALA A 114 -5.82 -2.38 26.17
CA ALA A 114 -7.17 -2.72 26.59
C ALA A 114 -8.11 -2.69 25.39
N LEU A 115 -9.11 -3.58 25.39
CA LEU A 115 -10.17 -3.54 24.40
C LEU A 115 -11.07 -2.35 24.70
N ALA A 116 -11.40 -1.57 23.67
CA ALA A 116 -12.44 -0.57 23.80
C ALA A 116 -13.76 -1.27 24.12
N GLN A 117 -14.49 -0.74 25.10
CA GLN A 117 -15.85 -1.22 25.38
C GLN A 117 -16.72 -0.88 24.17
N GLU A 118 -17.45 -1.87 23.64
CA GLU A 118 -18.43 -1.63 22.59
C GLU A 118 -19.42 -0.57 23.10
N GLN A 119 -19.46 0.59 22.44
CA GLN A 119 -20.56 1.54 22.63
C GLN A 119 -21.79 0.87 22.00
N VAL A 120 -22.63 0.29 22.87
CA VAL A 120 -23.97 -0.21 22.54
C VAL A 120 -24.85 0.94 22.06
#